data_AF-A0A0K0G256-F1
#
_entry.id   AF-A0A0K0G256-F1
#
_cell.length_a   1.000
_cell.length_b   1.000
_cell.length_c   1.000
_cell.angle_alpha   90.00
_cell.angle_beta   90.00
_cell.angle_gamma   90.00
#
_symmetry.space_group_name_H-M   'P 1'
#
loop_
_entity.id
_entity.type
_entity.pdbx_description
1 polymer ?
#
loop_
_entity_poly.entity_id
_entity_poly.type
_entity_poly.pdbx_seq_one_letter_code
_entity_poly.pdbx_strand_id
1 'polypeptide(L)'
;MSNIEEDFDDEDYLNEVMEVDPTAVEFNIELSEECDEEDHPDEPTVEISNQIPHRSTSTKKHFDIIRRTTFKGGRPERNRFQSRPGSYANRWYVENNMTVNSFSPTTEDTRTLKFKLLPENVVCIYNVRSIYSPVYPLKKLVFQGISFRSVDEGYQYYKLLHLCNITYQFRYRGNPRTFIQRNYVRRCLAQSRKTKDDVIRWRQERGLKILYDLTLQKFIQNNELYKVMKNDKDKLILNIHGEDDYDGCGRVQDLQNWLQDNIDKVVEIPIINDFGNLQRLPRMSTGRNIQGVIVMLVRQYLIENE
;
A
#
# COMPACT_ATOMS: atom_id res chain seq x y z
N MET A 1 53.42 -8.86 9.85
CA MET A 1 53.42 -10.29 10.24
C MET A 1 52.23 -10.48 11.17
N SER A 2 51.22 -11.28 10.87
CA SER A 2 51.04 -12.23 9.75
C SER A 2 49.62 -12.10 9.17
N ASN A 3 49.50 -12.23 7.84
CA ASN A 3 48.20 -12.41 7.19
C ASN A 3 47.68 -13.81 7.48
N ILE A 4 46.35 -13.97 7.54
CA ILE A 4 45.67 -15.23 7.25
C ILE A 4 44.63 -14.89 6.19
N GLU A 5 44.95 -15.24 4.95
CA GLU A 5 44.00 -15.33 3.85
C GLU A 5 43.37 -16.74 3.96
N GLU A 6 42.04 -16.80 4.00
CA GLU A 6 41.31 -18.05 3.78
C GLU A 6 40.55 -17.91 2.46
N ASP A 7 41.16 -18.45 1.40
CA ASP A 7 40.50 -18.68 0.13
C ASP A 7 39.35 -19.69 0.33
N PHE A 8 38.21 -19.43 -0.31
CA PHE A 8 37.11 -20.38 -0.42
C PHE A 8 36.76 -20.52 -1.90
N ASP A 9 37.08 -21.69 -2.46
CA ASP A 9 36.94 -21.98 -3.88
C ASP A 9 35.47 -21.99 -4.35
N ASP A 10 35.19 -21.25 -5.44
CA ASP A 10 33.90 -21.17 -6.13
C ASP A 10 33.88 -22.14 -7.35
N GLU A 11 33.80 -23.46 -7.15
CA GLU A 11 33.70 -24.44 -8.27
C GLU A 11 32.58 -25.51 -8.16
N ASP A 12 31.99 -25.75 -6.98
CA ASP A 12 31.21 -27.00 -6.73
C ASP A 12 29.67 -26.86 -6.69
N TYR A 13 29.08 -25.82 -7.30
CA TYR A 13 27.61 -25.60 -7.33
C TYR A 13 27.01 -25.33 -8.73
N LEU A 14 27.66 -25.82 -9.78
CA LEU A 14 27.10 -25.92 -11.13
C LEU A 14 26.77 -27.38 -11.48
N ASN A 15 25.70 -27.93 -10.89
CA ASN A 15 25.00 -29.12 -11.42
C ASN A 15 23.66 -29.38 -10.68
N GLU A 16 22.57 -28.78 -11.16
CA GLU A 16 21.26 -29.45 -11.20
C GLU A 16 20.31 -28.69 -12.14
N VAL A 17 20.21 -29.19 -13.38
CA VAL A 17 19.22 -28.78 -14.38
C VAL A 17 18.28 -29.96 -14.60
N MET A 18 17.04 -29.85 -14.12
CA MET A 18 15.88 -30.64 -14.57
C MET A 18 14.68 -29.70 -14.51
N GLU A 19 14.26 -29.14 -15.64
CA GLU A 19 13.36 -29.72 -16.67
C GLU A 19 11.91 -29.25 -16.45
N VAL A 20 11.22 -29.03 -17.57
CA VAL A 20 9.93 -28.33 -17.65
C VAL A 20 8.90 -29.27 -18.26
N ASP A 21 7.72 -29.37 -17.67
CA ASP A 21 6.52 -29.90 -18.33
C ASP A 21 5.47 -28.78 -18.49
N PRO A 22 5.14 -28.36 -19.73
CA PRO A 22 4.18 -27.31 -20.01
C PRO A 22 2.90 -27.86 -20.68
N THR A 23 2.14 -28.73 -20.01
CA THR A 23 0.96 -29.37 -20.64
C THR A 23 -0.31 -29.43 -19.75
N ALA A 24 -1.26 -28.50 -19.94
CA ALA A 24 -2.64 -28.62 -19.44
C ALA A 24 -3.65 -27.75 -20.22
N VAL A 25 -4.37 -28.41 -21.13
CA VAL A 25 -5.36 -27.94 -22.11
C VAL A 25 -6.67 -28.72 -21.83
N GLU A 26 -7.89 -28.16 -21.78
CA GLU A 26 -8.35 -26.78 -22.03
C GLU A 26 -9.74 -26.51 -21.36
N PHE A 27 -10.50 -25.50 -21.86
CA PHE A 27 -11.96 -25.31 -21.87
C PHE A 27 -12.90 -26.02 -20.86
N ASN A 28 -13.84 -25.24 -20.30
CA ASN A 28 -15.22 -25.27 -20.80
C ASN A 28 -16.00 -24.00 -20.47
N ILE A 29 -16.73 -23.50 -21.47
CA ILE A 29 -17.75 -22.46 -21.39
C ILE A 29 -19.07 -23.17 -21.66
N GLU A 30 -20.07 -23.03 -20.79
CA GLU A 30 -21.45 -23.34 -21.14
C GLU A 30 -22.34 -22.15 -20.80
N LEU A 31 -22.94 -21.59 -21.86
CA LEU A 31 -24.06 -20.66 -21.82
C LEU A 31 -25.35 -21.49 -21.84
N SER A 32 -26.38 -21.02 -21.15
CA SER A 32 -27.76 -21.42 -21.40
C SER A 32 -28.68 -20.22 -21.21
N GLU A 33 -29.03 -19.59 -22.34
CA GLU A 33 -30.36 -19.01 -22.58
C GLU A 33 -31.39 -20.19 -22.57
N GLU A 34 -32.71 -20.05 -22.51
CA GLU A 34 -33.63 -19.02 -23.01
C GLU A 34 -35.07 -19.28 -22.46
N CYS A 35 -36.06 -18.48 -22.89
CA CYS A 35 -37.54 -18.64 -22.79
C CYS A 35 -38.20 -18.37 -21.41
N ASP A 36 -39.08 -17.36 -21.23
CA ASP A 36 -40.35 -16.96 -21.90
C ASP A 36 -41.56 -17.70 -21.27
N GLU A 37 -42.41 -17.01 -20.50
CA GLU A 37 -43.66 -16.29 -20.87
C GLU A 37 -44.91 -17.10 -20.44
N GLU A 38 -45.78 -16.51 -19.62
CA GLU A 38 -47.22 -16.36 -19.89
C GLU A 38 -47.90 -15.50 -18.80
N ASP A 39 -49.06 -14.93 -19.14
CA ASP A 39 -49.68 -13.75 -18.52
C ASP A 39 -51.20 -13.97 -18.24
N HIS A 40 -51.83 -13.01 -17.54
CA HIS A 40 -53.28 -12.82 -17.31
C HIS A 40 -53.97 -13.61 -16.16
N PRO A 41 -55.13 -13.14 -15.64
CA PRO A 41 -55.35 -11.81 -15.05
C PRO A 41 -56.19 -11.83 -13.74
N ASP A 42 -56.25 -10.68 -13.03
CA ASP A 42 -57.33 -10.08 -12.18
C ASP A 42 -58.36 -10.98 -11.41
N GLU A 43 -58.85 -10.67 -10.21
CA GLU A 43 -59.29 -9.36 -9.65
C GLU A 43 -59.38 -9.41 -8.06
N PRO A 44 -60.12 -8.59 -7.28
CA PRO A 44 -59.49 -7.77 -6.23
C PRO A 44 -59.96 -8.02 -4.77
N THR A 45 -59.17 -7.61 -3.77
CA THR A 45 -59.69 -7.39 -2.39
C THR A 45 -59.03 -6.23 -1.62
N VAL A 46 -59.81 -5.15 -1.47
CA VAL A 46 -59.97 -4.19 -0.36
C VAL A 46 -58.79 -3.85 0.59
N GLU A 47 -58.64 -2.53 0.81
CA GLU A 47 -57.69 -1.82 1.67
C GLU A 47 -57.62 -2.27 3.14
N ILE A 48 -56.41 -2.27 3.72
CA ILE A 48 -56.17 -1.69 5.06
C ILE A 48 -54.89 -0.84 5.01
N SER A 49 -55.05 0.48 5.05
CA SER A 49 -53.94 1.42 5.19
C SER A 49 -53.40 1.40 6.62
N ASN A 50 -52.26 0.71 6.81
CA ASN A 50 -51.39 0.89 7.97
C ASN A 50 -50.03 1.38 7.47
N GLN A 51 -49.80 2.70 7.57
CA GLN A 51 -48.50 3.29 7.25
C GLN A 51 -47.45 2.86 8.28
N ILE A 52 -46.83 1.71 8.03
CA ILE A 52 -45.57 1.33 8.65
C ILE A 52 -44.52 2.37 8.17
N PRO A 53 -43.78 3.03 9.06
CA PRO A 53 -42.76 3.98 8.63
C PRO A 53 -41.74 3.24 7.76
N HIS A 54 -41.53 3.73 6.52
CA HIS A 54 -40.55 3.18 5.61
C HIS A 54 -39.19 3.09 6.31
N ARG A 55 -38.81 1.87 6.69
CA ARG A 55 -37.42 1.56 7.03
C ARG A 55 -36.62 1.85 5.77
N SER A 56 -35.87 2.95 5.78
CA SER A 56 -34.82 3.18 4.81
C SER A 56 -33.84 2.02 4.93
N THR A 57 -33.97 1.05 4.05
CA THR A 57 -33.01 -0.02 3.84
C THR A 57 -31.80 0.60 3.17
N SER A 58 -30.97 1.23 3.99
CA SER A 58 -29.61 1.61 3.63
C SER A 58 -28.83 0.35 3.26
N THR A 59 -28.95 -0.06 2.00
CA THR A 59 -28.17 -1.12 1.37
C THR A 59 -26.74 -0.63 1.29
N LYS A 60 -25.97 -0.91 2.34
CA LYS A 60 -24.54 -0.61 2.42
C LYS A 60 -23.85 -1.15 1.17
N LYS A 61 -23.40 -0.28 0.28
CA LYS A 61 -22.68 -0.69 -0.94
C LYS A 61 -21.43 -1.47 -0.52
N HIS A 62 -21.24 -2.68 -1.04
CA HIS A 62 -20.10 -3.50 -0.64
C HIS A 62 -18.82 -2.95 -1.26
N PHE A 63 -17.88 -2.50 -0.43
CA PHE A 63 -16.51 -2.23 -0.87
C PHE A 63 -15.69 -3.49 -0.59
N ASP A 64 -14.99 -4.01 -1.61
CA ASP A 64 -14.12 -5.19 -1.53
C ASP A 64 -12.83 -4.92 -0.74
N ILE A 65 -13.00 -4.60 0.54
CA ILE A 65 -11.92 -4.57 1.51
C ILE A 65 -11.67 -6.02 1.93
N ILE A 66 -10.87 -6.72 1.13
CA ILE A 66 -10.51 -8.12 1.35
C ILE A 66 -9.65 -8.26 2.62
N ARG A 67 -10.32 -8.22 3.78
CA ARG A 67 -9.84 -8.82 5.03
C ARG A 67 -9.90 -10.33 4.80
N ARG A 68 -8.77 -10.97 4.48
CA ARG A 68 -8.70 -12.43 4.65
C ARG A 68 -9.05 -12.73 6.11
N THR A 69 -10.06 -13.57 6.28
CA THR A 69 -10.66 -13.91 7.57
C THR A 69 -9.58 -14.27 8.59
N THR A 70 -9.76 -13.79 9.81
CA THR A 70 -8.96 -14.25 10.94
C THR A 70 -9.17 -15.75 11.10
N PHE A 71 -8.12 -16.53 10.83
CA PHE A 71 -8.08 -17.91 11.29
C PHE A 71 -8.22 -17.89 12.82
N LYS A 72 -9.41 -18.24 13.33
CA LYS A 72 -9.64 -18.57 14.73
C LYS A 72 -9.03 -19.96 15.01
N GLY A 73 -7.71 -20.06 14.85
CA GLY A 73 -6.90 -21.14 15.41
C GLY A 73 -6.28 -20.64 16.71
N GLY A 74 -6.47 -21.37 17.81
CA GLY A 74 -5.92 -21.00 19.11
C GLY A 74 -4.41 -20.75 19.02
N ARG A 75 -3.95 -19.57 19.45
CA ARG A 75 -2.50 -19.32 19.58
C ARG A 75 -2.00 -20.11 20.79
N PRO A 76 -1.02 -21.02 20.66
CA PRO A 76 -0.32 -21.54 21.82
C PRO A 76 0.37 -20.38 22.55
N GLU A 77 0.51 -20.49 23.87
CA GLU A 77 1.13 -19.46 24.69
C GLU A 77 2.53 -19.13 24.18
N ARG A 78 2.75 -17.86 23.83
CA ARG A 78 4.10 -17.38 23.49
C ARG A 78 4.86 -17.14 24.77
N ASN A 79 5.83 -18.03 25.05
CA ASN A 79 6.87 -17.79 26.04
C ASN A 79 7.41 -16.36 25.90
N ARG A 80 7.30 -15.58 26.99
CA ARG A 80 7.73 -14.19 27.03
C ARG A 80 9.26 -14.13 26.96
N PHE A 81 9.80 -14.03 25.75
CA PHE A 81 11.17 -13.55 25.57
C PHE A 81 11.28 -12.17 26.23
N GLN A 82 12.12 -12.07 27.26
CA GLN A 82 12.31 -10.86 28.02
C GLN A 82 12.76 -9.73 27.08
N SER A 83 12.01 -8.63 27.07
CA SER A 83 12.36 -7.45 26.28
C SER A 83 13.67 -6.87 26.80
N ARG A 84 14.74 -6.95 26.00
CA ARG A 84 15.95 -6.16 26.26
C ARG A 84 15.57 -4.66 26.29
N PRO A 85 16.14 -3.85 27.20
CA PRO A 85 15.90 -2.40 27.20
C PRO A 85 16.49 -1.79 25.92
N GLY A 86 15.72 -0.93 25.24
CA GLY A 86 16.10 -0.36 23.94
C GLY A 86 15.14 -0.65 22.78
N SER A 87 13.83 -0.74 23.05
CA SER A 87 12.83 -0.83 21.98
C SER A 87 12.64 0.53 21.29
N TYR A 88 13.13 0.67 20.06
CA TYR A 88 12.86 1.82 19.21
C TYR A 88 11.38 1.79 18.77
N ALA A 89 10.52 2.42 19.58
CA ALA A 89 9.07 2.42 19.45
C ALA A 89 8.60 3.26 18.25
N ASN A 90 8.67 2.68 17.06
CA ASN A 90 8.14 3.22 15.80
C ASN A 90 6.59 3.29 15.76
N ARG A 91 5.90 3.34 16.91
CA ARG A 91 4.45 3.56 16.91
C ARG A 91 4.19 5.04 16.68
N TRP A 92 3.58 5.32 15.54
CA TRP A 92 3.03 6.63 15.25
C TRP A 92 1.83 6.83 16.16
N TYR A 93 1.89 7.93 16.90
CA TYR A 93 0.81 8.47 17.72
C TYR A 93 0.67 9.89 17.18
N VAL A 94 -0.42 10.18 16.48
CA VAL A 94 -0.65 11.50 15.85
C VAL A 94 -0.85 12.62 16.86
N GLU A 95 -1.23 12.28 18.10
CA GLU A 95 -1.58 13.22 19.18
C GLU A 95 -0.52 14.31 19.44
N ASN A 96 0.78 14.04 19.22
CA ASN A 96 1.86 15.00 19.47
C ASN A 96 2.50 15.61 18.20
N ASN A 97 2.01 15.31 16.99
CA ASN A 97 2.55 15.89 15.74
C ASN A 97 1.60 16.96 15.17
N MET A 98 1.81 18.23 15.54
CA MET A 98 1.02 19.37 15.03
C MET A 98 0.95 19.41 13.48
N THR A 99 2.02 18.99 12.81
CA THR A 99 2.12 18.92 11.33
C THR A 99 1.17 17.91 10.66
N VAL A 100 0.55 17.00 11.42
CA VAL A 100 -0.44 16.04 10.89
C VAL A 100 -1.88 16.53 11.11
N ASN A 101 -2.10 17.56 11.94
CA ASN A 101 -3.44 18.00 12.34
C ASN A 101 -4.00 19.20 11.56
N SER A 102 -3.16 20.07 11.01
CA SER A 102 -3.63 21.09 10.06
C SER A 102 -3.90 20.47 8.67
N PHE A 103 -5.04 20.82 8.08
CA PHE A 103 -5.24 20.76 6.64
C PHE A 103 -5.19 22.20 6.13
N SER A 104 -4.29 22.50 5.21
CA SER A 104 -4.31 23.78 4.49
C SER A 104 -5.17 23.58 3.24
N PRO A 105 -6.33 24.26 3.12
CA PRO A 105 -7.14 24.14 1.93
C PRO A 105 -6.34 24.57 0.71
N THR A 106 -6.50 23.80 -0.35
CA THR A 106 -5.94 24.02 -1.67
C THR A 106 -6.29 25.44 -2.15
N THR A 107 -5.29 26.22 -2.59
CA THR A 107 -5.53 27.50 -3.27
C THR A 107 -6.21 27.25 -4.62
N GLU A 108 -7.13 28.13 -5.02
CA GLU A 108 -8.07 27.90 -6.13
C GLU A 108 -7.42 27.47 -7.46
N ASP A 109 -6.17 27.89 -7.72
CA ASP A 109 -5.40 27.54 -8.93
C ASP A 109 -4.72 26.15 -8.91
N THR A 110 -4.78 25.39 -7.82
CA THR A 110 -4.04 24.11 -7.74
C THR A 110 -4.81 23.00 -8.44
N ARG A 111 -4.20 22.41 -9.47
CA ARG A 111 -4.78 21.28 -10.20
C ARG A 111 -4.96 20.05 -9.29
N THR A 112 -6.15 19.45 -9.30
CA THR A 112 -6.49 18.27 -8.50
C THR A 112 -6.81 17.05 -9.37
N LEU A 113 -6.44 15.86 -8.89
CA LEU A 113 -7.00 14.58 -9.32
C LEU A 113 -8.36 14.39 -8.64
N LYS A 114 -9.38 13.98 -9.39
CA LYS A 114 -10.75 13.87 -8.89
C LYS A 114 -11.24 12.43 -9.00
N PHE A 115 -11.63 11.84 -7.87
CA PHE A 115 -12.09 10.44 -7.80
C PHE A 115 -13.50 10.38 -7.23
N LYS A 116 -14.47 9.87 -8.00
CA LYS A 116 -15.82 9.62 -7.48
C LYS A 116 -15.81 8.35 -6.63
N LEU A 117 -16.23 8.45 -5.37
CA LEU A 117 -16.29 7.35 -4.42
C LEU A 117 -17.44 6.39 -4.75
N LEU A 118 -17.11 5.37 -5.53
CA LEU A 118 -17.94 4.21 -5.82
C LEU A 118 -17.11 2.94 -5.57
N PRO A 119 -17.71 1.80 -5.18
CA PRO A 119 -16.97 0.56 -4.90
C PRO A 119 -15.98 0.14 -6.00
N GLU A 120 -16.42 0.18 -7.25
CA GLU A 120 -15.65 -0.15 -8.45
C GLU A 120 -14.47 0.81 -8.71
N ASN A 121 -14.54 2.03 -8.16
CA ASN A 121 -13.54 3.09 -8.29
C ASN A 121 -12.58 3.14 -7.08
N VAL A 122 -12.56 2.13 -6.20
CA VAL A 122 -11.70 2.13 -5.01
C VAL A 122 -10.86 0.85 -4.93
N VAL A 123 -9.53 1.00 -4.87
CA VAL A 123 -8.59 -0.12 -4.70
C VAL A 123 -8.00 -0.09 -3.29
N CYS A 124 -8.33 -1.10 -2.49
CA CYS A 124 -7.92 -1.23 -1.09
C CYS A 124 -6.68 -2.12 -0.93
N ILE A 125 -5.51 -1.51 -0.69
CA ILE A 125 -4.23 -2.21 -0.47
C ILE A 125 -4.15 -2.71 0.97
N TYR A 126 -4.54 -3.97 1.19
CA TYR A 126 -4.39 -4.62 2.51
C TYR A 126 -3.10 -5.46 2.64
N ASN A 127 -2.55 -5.97 1.53
CA ASN A 127 -1.47 -6.96 1.55
C ASN A 127 -0.34 -6.68 0.55
N VAL A 128 0.78 -7.38 0.74
CA VAL A 128 2.05 -7.20 0.02
C VAL A 128 2.01 -7.62 -1.46
N ARG A 129 0.95 -8.30 -1.91
CA ARG A 129 0.81 -8.80 -3.29
C ARG A 129 0.12 -7.80 -4.23
N SER A 130 -0.44 -6.71 -3.71
CA SER A 130 -0.93 -5.63 -4.58
C SER A 130 0.25 -4.95 -5.28
N ILE A 131 0.13 -4.71 -6.58
CA ILE A 131 1.14 -3.98 -7.36
C ILE A 131 1.36 -2.55 -6.85
N TYR A 132 0.43 -2.00 -6.07
CA TYR A 132 0.55 -0.68 -5.44
C TYR A 132 1.25 -0.71 -4.08
N SER A 133 1.50 -1.89 -3.51
CA SER A 133 2.23 -2.02 -2.24
C SER A 133 3.72 -1.68 -2.43
N PRO A 134 4.36 -0.92 -1.52
CA PRO A 134 5.79 -0.63 -1.62
C PRO A 134 6.65 -1.87 -1.36
N VAL A 135 6.11 -2.89 -0.69
CA VAL A 135 6.76 -4.17 -0.39
C VAL A 135 6.45 -5.25 -1.45
N TYR A 136 5.80 -4.89 -2.55
CA TYR A 136 5.58 -5.80 -3.69
C TYR A 136 6.93 -6.26 -4.26
N PRO A 137 7.13 -7.58 -4.47
CA PRO A 137 8.38 -8.12 -4.98
C PRO A 137 8.56 -7.80 -6.48
N LEU A 138 9.72 -7.25 -6.83
CA LEU A 138 10.07 -6.84 -8.19
C LEU A 138 11.22 -7.67 -8.73
N LYS A 139 11.13 -8.04 -10.01
CA LYS A 139 12.24 -8.65 -10.75
C LYS A 139 13.31 -7.62 -11.14
N LYS A 140 12.88 -6.38 -11.41
CA LYS A 140 13.75 -5.27 -11.84
C LYS A 140 13.35 -3.98 -11.13
N LEU A 141 14.24 -3.43 -10.31
CA LEU A 141 14.17 -2.05 -9.81
C LEU A 141 15.60 -1.57 -9.54
N VAL A 142 16.13 -0.79 -10.47
CA VAL A 142 17.45 -0.13 -10.33
C VAL A 142 17.21 1.35 -10.05
N PHE A 143 17.78 1.90 -8.98
CA PHE A 143 17.70 3.32 -8.67
C PHE A 143 19.05 3.85 -8.21
N GLN A 144 19.54 4.88 -8.91
CA GLN A 144 20.90 5.43 -8.79
C GLN A 144 21.99 4.33 -8.90
N GLY A 145 21.83 3.42 -9.87
CA GLY A 145 22.76 2.30 -10.12
C GLY A 145 22.64 1.11 -9.16
N ILE A 146 21.80 1.18 -8.13
CA ILE A 146 21.64 0.11 -7.13
C ILE A 146 20.36 -0.68 -7.40
N SER A 147 20.47 -2.02 -7.41
CA SER A 147 19.32 -2.92 -7.58
C SER A 147 18.63 -3.22 -6.23
N PHE A 148 17.30 -3.21 -6.24
CA PHE A 148 16.44 -3.47 -5.08
C PHE A 148 15.30 -4.43 -5.46
N ARG A 149 14.81 -5.25 -4.52
CA ARG A 149 13.68 -6.18 -4.79
C ARG A 149 12.31 -5.58 -4.50
N SER A 150 12.25 -4.39 -3.90
CA SER A 150 11.01 -3.67 -3.61
C SER A 150 11.29 -2.19 -3.36
N VAL A 151 10.24 -1.37 -3.42
CA VAL A 151 10.32 0.06 -3.10
C VAL A 151 10.62 0.29 -1.62
N ASP A 152 10.07 -0.53 -0.71
CA ASP A 152 10.41 -0.47 0.72
C ASP A 152 11.89 -0.77 0.95
N GLU A 153 12.47 -1.74 0.23
CA GLU A 153 13.89 -2.07 0.34
C GLU A 153 14.80 -0.89 -0.07
N GLY A 154 14.52 -0.25 -1.21
CA GLY A 154 15.21 0.98 -1.60
C GLY A 154 15.01 2.10 -0.57
N TYR A 155 13.79 2.33 -0.11
CA TYR A 155 13.48 3.36 0.88
C TYR A 155 14.22 3.14 2.21
N GLN A 156 14.26 1.90 2.70
CA GLN A 156 15.02 1.53 3.91
C GLN A 156 16.54 1.70 3.69
N TYR A 157 17.06 1.41 2.49
CA TYR A 157 18.48 1.66 2.15
C TYR A 157 18.84 3.14 2.26
N TYR A 158 18.14 4.03 1.55
CA TYR A 158 18.43 5.47 1.60
C TYR A 158 18.15 6.07 2.98
N LYS A 159 17.24 5.49 3.76
CA LYS A 159 17.03 5.88 5.16
C LYS A 159 18.29 5.64 6.00
N LEU A 160 18.94 4.48 5.88
CA LEU A 160 20.18 4.19 6.59
C LEU A 160 21.37 4.99 6.04
N LEU A 161 21.46 5.16 4.72
CA LEU A 161 22.50 5.96 4.11
C LEU A 161 22.44 7.41 4.62
N HIS A 162 21.27 8.05 4.59
CA HIS A 162 21.14 9.46 4.97
C HIS A 162 21.16 9.71 6.48
N LEU A 163 20.60 8.82 7.31
CA LEU A 163 20.55 9.03 8.76
C LEU A 163 21.79 8.49 9.50
N CYS A 164 22.34 7.37 9.05
CA CYS A 164 23.41 6.65 9.73
C CYS A 164 24.76 6.67 8.99
N ASN A 165 24.81 7.12 7.73
CA ASN A 165 25.93 6.92 6.80
C ASN A 165 26.30 5.43 6.62
N ILE A 166 25.29 4.54 6.65
CA ILE A 166 25.45 3.09 6.50
C ILE A 166 24.81 2.67 5.18
N THR A 167 25.63 2.16 4.25
CA THR A 167 25.14 1.38 3.11
C THR A 167 24.74 -0.01 3.58
N TYR A 168 23.61 -0.52 3.11
CA TYR A 168 23.15 -1.87 3.46
C TYR A 168 22.81 -2.69 2.22
N GLN A 169 23.77 -3.51 1.77
CA GLN A 169 23.49 -4.55 0.79
C GLN A 169 22.96 -5.79 1.51
N PHE A 170 21.72 -6.18 1.19
CA PHE A 170 21.08 -7.34 1.79
C PHE A 170 21.56 -8.63 1.11
N ARG A 171 22.80 -9.05 1.42
CA ARG A 171 23.45 -10.29 0.94
C ARG A 171 22.83 -11.56 1.55
N TYR A 172 21.52 -11.74 1.43
CA TYR A 172 20.86 -13.02 1.69
C TYR A 172 20.70 -13.77 0.37
N ARG A 173 21.27 -14.98 0.27
CA ARG A 173 20.97 -15.96 -0.79
C ARG A 173 19.56 -16.56 -0.56
N GLY A 174 18.52 -15.73 -0.65
CA GLY A 174 17.12 -16.10 -0.41
C GLY A 174 16.23 -14.88 -0.13
N ASN A 175 14.90 -15.02 -0.23
CA ASN A 175 13.95 -13.93 -0.01
C ASN A 175 13.91 -13.49 1.47
N PRO A 176 14.49 -12.33 1.85
CA PRO A 176 14.48 -11.90 3.22
C PRO A 176 13.12 -11.25 3.52
N ARG A 177 12.46 -11.74 4.56
CA ARG A 177 11.17 -11.18 4.98
C ARG A 177 11.37 -9.71 5.36
N THR A 178 10.52 -8.82 4.85
CA THR A 178 10.52 -7.36 5.11
C THR A 178 10.68 -7.01 6.61
N PHE A 179 10.15 -7.87 7.48
CA PHE A 179 10.32 -7.78 8.94
C PHE A 179 11.79 -7.76 9.39
N ILE A 180 12.64 -8.63 8.81
CA ILE A 180 14.08 -8.72 9.13
C ILE A 180 14.79 -7.43 8.72
N GLN A 181 14.48 -6.92 7.52
CA GLN A 181 15.00 -5.64 7.03
C GLN A 181 14.66 -4.49 7.97
N ARG A 182 13.38 -4.32 8.27
CA ARG A 182 12.90 -3.24 9.13
C ARG A 182 13.46 -3.36 10.56
N ASN A 183 13.76 -4.58 11.05
CA ASN A 183 14.44 -4.78 12.33
C ASN A 183 15.95 -4.48 12.28
N TYR A 184 16.63 -4.76 11.18
CA TYR A 184 18.01 -4.31 10.97
C TYR A 184 18.07 -2.77 10.98
N VAL A 185 17.20 -2.12 10.20
CA VAL A 185 17.10 -0.65 10.14
C VAL A 185 16.85 -0.04 11.52
N ARG A 186 15.91 -0.57 12.31
CA ARG A 186 15.64 -0.12 13.69
C ARG A 186 16.89 -0.20 14.58
N ARG A 187 17.68 -1.27 14.47
CA ARG A 187 18.92 -1.42 15.25
C ARG A 187 19.99 -0.41 14.85
N CYS A 188 20.22 -0.21 13.55
CA CYS A 188 21.17 0.78 13.06
C CYS A 188 20.80 2.21 13.47
N LEU A 189 19.51 2.58 13.39
CA LEU A 189 19.03 3.88 13.88
C LEU A 189 19.33 4.07 15.37
N ALA A 190 19.04 3.07 16.21
CA ALA A 190 19.33 3.11 17.64
C ALA A 190 20.85 3.18 17.95
N GLN A 191 21.66 2.40 17.24
CA GLN A 191 23.14 2.42 17.37
C GLN A 191 23.73 3.78 16.97
N SER A 192 23.24 4.39 15.89
CA SER A 192 23.60 5.74 15.46
C SER A 192 22.93 6.87 16.26
N ARG A 193 22.28 6.54 17.40
CA ARG A 193 21.58 7.47 18.30
C ARG A 193 20.52 8.36 17.60
N LYS A 194 19.89 7.86 16.53
CA LYS A 194 18.86 8.58 15.77
C LYS A 194 17.52 8.49 16.49
N THR A 195 16.89 9.64 16.68
CA THR A 195 15.60 9.77 17.35
C THR A 195 14.43 9.57 16.38
N LYS A 196 13.21 9.49 16.93
CA LYS A 196 11.97 9.51 16.13
C LYS A 196 11.87 10.80 15.32
N ASP A 197 12.30 11.92 15.90
CA ASP A 197 12.18 13.25 15.28
C ASP A 197 13.20 13.43 14.14
N ASP A 198 14.39 12.83 14.24
CA ASP A 198 15.33 12.74 13.11
C ASP A 198 14.71 11.96 11.93
N VAL A 199 13.99 10.88 12.21
CA VAL A 199 13.28 10.09 11.20
C VAL A 199 12.11 10.86 10.59
N ILE A 200 11.36 11.65 11.39
CA ILE A 200 10.28 12.53 10.93
C ILE A 200 10.84 13.59 9.98
N ARG A 201 11.84 14.33 10.45
CA ARG A 201 12.48 15.42 9.71
C ARG A 201 13.07 14.92 8.39
N TRP A 202 13.85 13.83 8.43
CA TRP A 202 14.36 13.19 7.22
C TRP A 202 13.26 12.75 6.24
N ARG A 203 12.15 12.23 6.76
CA ARG A 203 11.02 11.77 5.93
C ARG A 203 10.38 12.95 5.19
N GLN A 204 10.18 14.08 5.88
CA GLN A 204 9.66 15.33 5.30
C GLN A 204 10.63 15.96 4.30
N GLU A 205 11.91 16.08 4.65
CA GLU A 205 12.93 16.74 3.82
C GLU A 205 13.32 15.95 2.57
N ARG A 206 13.36 14.60 2.65
CA ARG A 206 13.94 13.75 1.59
C ARG A 206 13.19 12.44 1.37
N GLY A 207 12.74 11.79 2.44
CA GLY A 207 12.19 10.43 2.38
C GLY A 207 11.00 10.30 1.43
N LEU A 208 10.08 11.26 1.41
CA LEU A 208 8.90 11.22 0.54
C LEU A 208 9.27 11.32 -0.95
N LYS A 209 10.22 12.18 -1.31
CA LYS A 209 10.72 12.29 -2.70
C LYS A 209 11.40 10.98 -3.14
N ILE A 210 12.19 10.36 -2.25
CA ILE A 210 12.81 9.05 -2.50
C ILE A 210 11.74 7.95 -2.69
N LEU A 211 10.67 7.97 -1.88
CA LEU A 211 9.55 7.03 -2.00
C LEU A 211 8.79 7.21 -3.33
N TYR A 212 8.58 8.47 -3.75
CA TYR A 212 8.03 8.80 -5.06
C TYR A 212 8.93 8.31 -6.20
N ASP A 213 10.23 8.63 -6.17
CA ASP A 213 11.17 8.28 -7.25
C ASP A 213 11.36 6.77 -7.40
N LEU A 214 11.42 6.03 -6.29
CA LEU A 214 11.45 4.56 -6.32
C LEU A 214 10.14 3.96 -6.86
N THR A 215 8.99 4.57 -6.54
CA THR A 215 7.68 4.15 -7.06
C THR A 215 7.58 4.44 -8.56
N LEU A 216 8.07 5.59 -9.02
CA LEU A 216 8.18 5.96 -10.43
C LEU A 216 9.05 4.95 -11.19
N GLN A 217 10.27 4.67 -10.70
CA GLN A 217 11.16 3.69 -11.33
C GLN A 217 10.59 2.27 -11.33
N LYS A 218 9.83 1.88 -10.31
CA LYS A 218 9.11 0.59 -10.29
C LYS A 218 8.18 0.45 -11.47
N PHE A 219 7.39 1.47 -11.82
CA PHE A 219 6.45 1.39 -12.93
C PHE A 219 7.15 1.57 -14.29
N ILE A 220 8.13 2.47 -14.42
CA ILE A 220 8.95 2.63 -15.64
C ILE A 220 9.65 1.31 -16.02
N GLN A 221 10.25 0.61 -15.04
CA GLN A 221 11.08 -0.56 -15.32
C GLN A 221 10.29 -1.88 -15.42
N ASN A 222 8.99 -1.87 -15.11
CA ASN A 222 8.12 -3.05 -15.14
C ASN A 222 6.82 -2.69 -15.88
N ASN A 223 6.89 -2.60 -17.21
CA ASN A 223 5.79 -2.13 -18.07
C ASN A 223 4.44 -2.83 -17.82
N GLU A 224 4.43 -4.12 -17.51
CA GLU A 224 3.19 -4.85 -17.19
C GLU A 224 2.49 -4.32 -15.93
N LEU A 225 3.25 -3.82 -14.93
CA LEU A 225 2.69 -3.13 -13.77
C LEU A 225 2.17 -1.75 -14.15
N TYR A 226 2.83 -1.05 -15.08
CA TYR A 226 2.38 0.25 -15.57
C TYR A 226 1.06 0.14 -16.33
N LYS A 227 0.89 -0.84 -17.22
CA LYS A 227 -0.36 -1.11 -17.94
C LYS A 227 -1.56 -1.26 -16.99
N VAL A 228 -1.41 -2.06 -15.93
CA VAL A 228 -2.47 -2.21 -14.90
C VAL A 228 -2.73 -0.89 -14.18
N MET A 229 -1.69 -0.16 -13.79
CA MET A 229 -1.84 1.15 -13.15
C MET A 229 -2.53 2.19 -14.05
N LYS A 230 -2.23 2.19 -15.36
CA LYS A 230 -2.84 3.07 -16.36
C LYS A 230 -4.33 2.74 -16.58
N ASN A 231 -4.69 1.46 -16.59
CA ASN A 231 -6.09 1.02 -16.65
C ASN A 231 -6.88 1.42 -15.39
N ASP A 232 -6.24 1.45 -14.23
CA ASP A 232 -6.83 1.91 -12.96
C ASP A 232 -6.85 3.45 -12.81
N LYS A 233 -6.64 4.24 -13.88
CA LYS A 233 -6.48 5.72 -13.81
C LYS A 233 -7.57 6.46 -13.02
N ASP A 234 -8.82 6.00 -13.12
CA ASP A 234 -9.99 6.62 -12.49
C ASP A 234 -10.28 6.05 -11.08
N LYS A 235 -9.45 5.12 -10.60
CA LYS A 235 -9.60 4.50 -9.27
C LYS A 235 -8.76 5.20 -8.20
N LEU A 236 -9.39 5.44 -7.06
CA LEU A 236 -8.78 5.90 -5.82
C LEU A 236 -8.00 4.77 -5.16
N ILE A 237 -6.71 4.97 -4.92
CA ILE A 237 -5.83 3.96 -4.31
C ILE A 237 -5.71 4.21 -2.81
N LEU A 238 -6.19 3.27 -1.98
CA LEU A 238 -6.24 3.38 -0.52
C LEU A 238 -5.32 2.37 0.16
N ASN A 239 -4.29 2.83 0.87
CA ASN A 239 -3.42 1.97 1.66
C ASN A 239 -4.00 1.71 3.06
N ILE A 240 -4.20 0.43 3.38
CA ILE A 240 -4.78 -0.04 4.65
C ILE A 240 -3.75 -0.90 5.41
N HIS A 241 -2.65 -1.28 4.77
CA HIS A 241 -1.69 -2.24 5.31
C HIS A 241 -1.01 -1.73 6.59
N GLY A 242 -1.31 -2.38 7.72
CA GLY A 242 -0.74 -2.06 9.03
C GLY A 242 -1.61 -1.17 9.92
N GLU A 243 -2.75 -0.69 9.42
CA GLU A 243 -3.69 0.19 10.14
C GLU A 243 -3.04 1.48 10.70
N ASP A 244 -2.01 1.99 10.03
CA ASP A 244 -1.35 3.24 10.40
C ASP A 244 -2.03 4.47 9.78
N ASP A 245 -1.95 5.60 10.48
CA ASP A 245 -2.62 6.86 10.21
C ASP A 245 -1.81 7.83 9.34
N TYR A 246 -0.61 7.45 8.91
CA TYR A 246 0.31 8.33 8.19
C TYR A 246 0.55 7.83 6.76
N ASP A 247 1.18 6.66 6.65
CA ASP A 247 1.45 5.98 5.40
C ASP A 247 0.17 5.31 4.85
N GLY A 248 -0.82 5.02 5.72
CA GLY A 248 -2.14 4.48 5.38
C GLY A 248 -3.35 5.34 5.79
N CYS A 249 -4.55 4.75 5.69
CA CYS A 249 -5.85 5.36 6.02
C CYS A 249 -6.29 5.19 7.49
N GLY A 250 -5.42 4.69 8.37
CA GLY A 250 -5.77 4.33 9.74
C GLY A 250 -6.52 3.00 9.86
N ARG A 251 -7.39 2.87 10.87
CA ARG A 251 -8.07 1.60 11.21
C ARG A 251 -9.08 1.20 10.14
N VAL A 252 -9.10 -0.09 9.78
CA VAL A 252 -9.98 -0.59 8.69
C VAL A 252 -11.46 -0.32 8.96
N GLN A 253 -11.88 -0.33 10.23
CA GLN A 253 -13.27 -0.09 10.60
C GLN A 253 -13.69 1.37 10.39
N ASP A 254 -12.81 2.31 10.71
CA ASP A 254 -13.07 3.73 10.49
C ASP A 254 -13.09 4.03 8.98
N LEU A 255 -12.26 3.35 8.19
CA LEU A 255 -12.27 3.50 6.74
C LEU A 255 -13.53 2.91 6.11
N GLN A 256 -14.03 1.78 6.61
CA GLN A 256 -15.32 1.23 6.16
C GLN A 256 -16.47 2.19 6.40
N ASN A 257 -16.54 2.81 7.58
CA ASN A 257 -17.56 3.82 7.87
C ASN A 257 -17.39 5.03 6.95
N TRP A 258 -16.17 5.59 6.87
CA TRP A 258 -15.88 6.75 6.02
C TRP A 258 -16.20 6.50 4.54
N LEU A 259 -15.96 5.30 4.00
CA LEU A 259 -16.33 4.95 2.64
C LEU A 259 -17.85 4.94 2.42
N GLN A 260 -18.64 4.43 3.38
CA GLN A 260 -20.11 4.50 3.30
C GLN A 260 -20.61 5.95 3.39
N ASP A 261 -20.10 6.72 4.36
CA ASP A 261 -20.52 8.10 4.63
C ASP A 261 -20.14 9.08 3.50
N ASN A 262 -19.29 8.66 2.58
CA ASN A 262 -18.82 9.46 1.44
C ASN A 262 -19.07 8.80 0.07
N ILE A 263 -19.96 7.80 0.00
CA ILE A 263 -20.49 7.28 -1.28
C ILE A 263 -20.95 8.43 -2.18
N ASP A 264 -20.69 8.32 -3.48
CA ASP A 264 -21.04 9.26 -4.55
C ASP A 264 -20.38 10.66 -4.46
N LYS A 265 -19.66 10.99 -3.38
CA LYS A 265 -18.84 12.22 -3.29
C LYS A 265 -17.55 12.11 -4.11
N VAL A 266 -16.96 13.27 -4.41
CA VAL A 266 -15.66 13.37 -5.09
C VAL A 266 -14.56 13.61 -4.06
N VAL A 267 -13.50 12.80 -4.10
CA VAL A 267 -12.24 13.03 -3.40
C VAL A 267 -11.29 13.77 -4.33
N GLU A 268 -10.83 14.94 -3.90
CA GLU A 268 -9.84 15.73 -4.64
C GLU A 268 -8.45 15.60 -4.00
N ILE A 269 -7.46 15.24 -4.80
CA ILE A 269 -6.06 15.12 -4.38
C ILE A 269 -5.24 16.15 -5.16
N PRO A 270 -4.57 17.12 -4.51
CA PRO A 270 -3.77 18.11 -5.23
C PRO A 270 -2.56 17.45 -5.89
N ILE A 271 -2.29 17.82 -7.14
CA ILE A 271 -1.07 17.44 -7.85
C ILE A 271 0.07 18.27 -7.26
N ILE A 272 0.91 17.65 -6.44
CA ILE A 272 2.02 18.30 -5.73
C ILE A 272 3.38 17.78 -6.23
N ASN A 273 4.30 18.72 -6.47
CA ASN A 273 5.71 18.44 -6.76
C ASN A 273 6.61 18.59 -5.51
N ASP A 274 6.13 19.33 -4.50
CA ASP A 274 6.77 19.47 -3.19
C ASP A 274 6.09 18.55 -2.17
N PHE A 275 6.81 17.50 -1.76
CA PHE A 275 6.35 16.53 -0.75
C PHE A 275 6.61 16.98 0.69
N GLY A 276 7.32 18.09 0.92
CA GLY A 276 7.59 18.60 2.27
C GLY A 276 6.32 19.04 3.01
N ASN A 277 5.30 19.50 2.29
CA ASN A 277 4.06 20.02 2.86
C ASN A 277 2.88 19.04 2.74
N LEU A 278 2.92 17.97 3.55
CA LEU A 278 1.85 16.97 3.68
C LEU A 278 0.50 17.52 4.16
N GLN A 279 0.44 18.74 4.70
CA GLN A 279 -0.80 19.33 5.20
C GLN A 279 -1.81 19.61 4.09
N ARG A 280 -1.34 19.73 2.84
CA ARG A 280 -2.14 19.89 1.62
C ARG A 280 -2.89 18.61 1.21
N LEU A 281 -2.45 17.44 1.66
CA LEU A 281 -3.10 16.18 1.28
C LEU A 281 -4.39 15.97 2.09
N PRO A 282 -5.51 15.56 1.46
CA PRO A 282 -6.75 15.29 2.20
C PRO A 282 -6.55 14.15 3.22
N ARG A 283 -7.34 14.16 4.29
CA ARG A 283 -7.50 12.99 5.17
C ARG A 283 -8.46 11.98 4.50
N MET A 284 -8.13 10.70 4.60
CA MET A 284 -8.95 9.60 4.12
C MET A 284 -9.23 8.69 5.32
N SER A 285 -10.45 8.78 5.85
CA SER A 285 -10.77 8.31 7.20
C SER A 285 -9.86 8.94 8.27
N THR A 286 -9.29 8.15 9.18
CA THR A 286 -8.42 8.62 10.27
C THR A 286 -6.98 8.90 9.82
N GLY A 287 -6.58 8.46 8.62
CA GLY A 287 -5.21 8.62 8.11
C GLY A 287 -5.03 9.60 6.94
N ARG A 288 -3.78 9.76 6.49
CA ARG A 288 -3.39 10.61 5.34
C ARG A 288 -3.15 9.83 4.03
N ASN A 289 -3.12 8.50 4.06
CA ASN A 289 -2.95 7.63 2.89
C ASN A 289 -1.74 8.00 1.99
N ILE A 290 -0.61 8.36 2.59
CA ILE A 290 0.53 8.91 1.83
C ILE A 290 1.05 7.92 0.77
N GLN A 291 1.01 6.61 1.03
CA GLN A 291 1.42 5.61 0.02
C GLN A 291 0.46 5.55 -1.17
N GLY A 292 -0.85 5.59 -0.94
CA GLY A 292 -1.85 5.62 -2.02
C GLY A 292 -1.75 6.90 -2.84
N VAL A 293 -1.58 8.05 -2.17
CA VAL A 293 -1.37 9.35 -2.83
C VAL A 293 -0.13 9.33 -3.72
N ILE A 294 1.02 8.83 -3.23
CA ILE A 294 2.25 8.75 -4.03
C ILE A 294 2.05 7.90 -5.28
N VAL A 295 1.34 6.76 -5.19
CA VAL A 295 1.00 5.93 -6.36
C VAL A 295 0.14 6.72 -7.36
N MET A 296 -0.86 7.46 -6.91
CA MET A 296 -1.73 8.25 -7.79
C MET A 296 -1.00 9.42 -8.45
N LEU A 297 -0.05 10.07 -7.76
CA LEU A 297 0.78 11.13 -8.33
C LEU A 297 1.82 10.59 -9.33
N VAL A 298 2.41 9.41 -9.07
CA VAL A 298 3.28 8.72 -10.03
C VAL A 298 2.50 8.31 -11.27
N ARG A 299 1.27 7.80 -11.09
CA ARG A 299 0.37 7.46 -12.20
C ARG A 299 0.06 8.67 -13.07
N GLN A 300 -0.31 9.81 -12.47
CA GLN A 300 -0.58 11.03 -13.22
C GLN A 300 0.65 11.47 -14.02
N TYR A 301 1.81 11.53 -13.36
CA TYR A 301 3.06 11.95 -14.02
C TYR A 301 3.40 11.06 -15.23
N LEU A 302 3.27 9.74 -15.10
CA LEU A 302 3.54 8.83 -16.23
C LEU A 302 2.53 8.99 -17.37
N ILE A 303 1.24 9.17 -17.07
CA ILE A 303 0.20 9.37 -18.10
C ILE A 303 0.39 10.70 -18.86
N GLU A 304 0.99 11.71 -18.22
CA GLU A 304 1.25 13.04 -18.83
C GLU A 304 2.57 13.14 -19.60
N ASN A 305 3.47 12.17 -19.46
CA ASN A 305 4.82 12.17 -20.04
C ASN A 305 5.07 10.92 -20.90
N GLU A 306 4.00 10.38 -21.50
CA GLU A 306 3.98 9.26 -22.45
C GLU A 306 3.62 9.77 -23.86
#